data_AF-A0A7K1L2N9-F1
#
_entry.id   AF-A0A7K1L2N9-F1
#
_cell.length_a   1.000
_cell.length_b   1.000
_cell.length_c   1.000
_cell.angle_alpha   90.00
_cell.angle_beta   90.00
_cell.angle_gamma   90.00
#
_symmetry.space_group_name_H-M   'P 1'
#
loop_
_entity.id
_entity.type
_entity.pdbx_description
1 polymer ?
#
loop_
_entity_poly.entity_id
_entity_poly.type
_entity_poly.pdbx_seq_one_letter_code
_entity_poly.pdbx_strand_id
1 'polypeptide(L)'
;MSRRGGDMSAAAERPEPRPAREPRPAREPRRVRIVPGGPMLVEGPVEIVLEDGSTVASDRFQVALCTCRRSAAYPFCDTSHRRRTRPRRRGAEE
;
A
#
# COMPACT_ATOMS: atom_id res chain seq x y z
N MET A 1 21.98 62.97 -43.57
CA MET A 1 20.87 63.10 -42.62
C MET A 1 20.69 61.77 -41.90
N SER A 2 21.24 61.64 -40.69
CA SER A 2 21.00 60.49 -39.81
C SER A 2 19.63 60.58 -39.17
N ARG A 3 18.80 59.54 -39.31
CA ARG A 3 17.86 59.13 -38.25
C ARG A 3 17.88 57.61 -38.12
N ARG A 4 18.29 57.19 -36.93
CA ARG A 4 18.26 55.85 -36.36
C ARG A 4 16.83 55.49 -35.92
N GLY A 5 16.59 54.20 -35.69
CA GLY A 5 15.57 53.69 -34.76
C GLY A 5 14.47 52.90 -35.46
N GLY A 6 14.00 51.74 -34.98
CA GLY A 6 14.27 50.96 -33.77
C GLY A 6 13.96 49.49 -34.09
N ASP A 7 14.66 48.51 -33.55
CA ASP A 7 14.48 48.01 -32.17
C ASP A 7 13.01 47.64 -31.88
N MET A 8 12.78 46.34 -31.65
CA MET A 8 11.84 45.75 -30.67
C MET A 8 11.61 44.26 -31.01
N SER A 9 12.69 43.47 -31.08
CA SER A 9 12.55 42.04 -30.78
C SER A 9 12.62 41.92 -29.27
N ALA A 10 11.47 42.02 -28.62
CA ALA A 10 11.31 41.55 -27.26
C ALA A 10 11.56 40.04 -27.28
N ALA A 11 12.82 39.66 -27.07
CA ALA A 11 13.17 38.30 -26.71
C ALA A 11 12.49 38.03 -25.38
N ALA A 12 11.33 37.37 -25.41
CA ALA A 12 10.71 36.83 -24.22
C ALA A 12 11.74 35.89 -23.59
N GLU A 13 12.38 36.35 -22.51
CA GLU A 13 13.32 35.56 -21.74
C GLU A 13 12.63 34.26 -21.35
N ARG A 14 13.23 33.15 -21.78
CA ARG A 14 12.68 31.82 -21.51
C ARG A 14 12.71 31.63 -20.00
N PRO A 15 11.58 31.32 -19.34
CA PRO A 15 11.57 31.09 -17.91
C PRO A 15 12.54 29.96 -17.58
N GLU A 16 13.38 30.19 -16.58
CA GLU A 16 14.40 29.22 -16.19
C GLU A 16 13.76 27.90 -15.77
N PRO A 17 14.38 26.76 -16.12
CA PRO A 17 13.87 25.46 -15.74
C PRO A 17 13.83 25.36 -14.22
N ARG A 18 12.66 25.02 -13.67
CA ARG A 18 12.52 24.73 -12.24
C ARG A 18 13.50 23.62 -11.87
N PRO A 19 14.25 23.75 -10.77
CA PRO A 19 15.21 22.73 -10.37
C PRO A 19 14.48 21.39 -10.23
N ALA A 20 15.06 20.35 -10.81
CA ALA A 20 14.55 19.00 -10.67
C ALA A 20 14.46 18.65 -9.18
N ARG A 21 13.31 18.11 -8.77
CA ARG A 21 13.11 17.69 -7.38
C ARG A 21 14.16 16.64 -7.04
N GLU A 22 15.00 16.93 -6.06
CA GLU A 22 16.04 16.01 -5.62
C GLU A 22 15.41 14.65 -5.26
N PRO A 23 16.04 13.53 -5.66
CA PRO A 23 15.55 12.21 -5.30
C PRO A 23 15.58 12.10 -3.78
N ARG A 24 14.41 11.85 -3.19
CA ARG A 24 14.32 11.52 -1.76
C ARG A 24 15.16 10.26 -1.53
N PRO A 25 15.92 10.17 -0.42
CA PRO A 25 16.62 8.95 -0.09
C PRO A 25 15.63 7.79 -0.15
N ALA A 26 16.00 6.73 -0.88
CA ALA A 26 15.14 5.57 -1.06
C ALA A 26 14.85 4.97 0.32
N ARG A 27 13.59 4.98 0.73
CA ARG A 27 13.17 4.30 1.96
C ARG A 27 13.37 2.80 1.75
N GLU A 28 13.87 2.11 2.75
CA GLU A 28 13.90 0.65 2.72
C GLU A 28 12.45 0.12 2.53
N PRO A 29 12.20 -0.70 1.50
CA PRO A 29 10.85 -1.16 1.21
C PRO A 29 10.37 -2.06 2.34
N ARG A 30 9.16 -1.79 2.85
CA ARG A 30 8.51 -2.69 3.81
C ARG A 30 8.07 -3.96 3.11
N ARG A 31 8.48 -5.11 3.65
CA ARG A 31 8.16 -6.40 3.05
C ARG A 31 6.71 -6.77 3.35
N VAL A 32 5.99 -7.08 2.28
CA VAL A 32 4.62 -7.61 2.33
C VAL A 32 4.59 -8.96 1.61
N ARG A 33 4.02 -9.99 2.25
CA ARG A 33 3.86 -11.32 1.65
C ARG A 33 2.39 -11.67 1.58
N ILE A 34 1.92 -12.02 0.39
CA ILE A 34 0.55 -12.50 0.18
C ILE A 34 0.58 -14.03 0.26
N VAL A 35 -0.17 -14.60 1.20
CA VAL A 35 -0.34 -16.06 1.31
C VAL A 35 -1.55 -16.47 0.47
N PRO A 36 -1.40 -17.36 -0.54
CA PRO A 36 -2.54 -17.86 -1.32
C PRO A 36 -3.61 -18.49 -0.41
N GLY A 37 -4.84 -17.98 -0.50
CA GLY A 37 -5.95 -18.42 0.36
C GLY A 37 -5.81 -18.07 1.85
N GLY A 38 -4.80 -17.27 2.21
CA GLY A 38 -4.45 -16.92 3.58
C GLY A 38 -4.28 -15.40 3.77
N PRO A 39 -3.69 -14.99 4.90
CA PRO A 39 -3.53 -13.58 5.23
C PRO A 39 -2.43 -12.90 4.40
N MET A 40 -2.43 -11.57 4.45
CA MET A 40 -1.30 -10.75 4.03
C MET A 40 -0.38 -10.53 5.24
N LEU A 41 0.88 -10.95 5.15
CA LEU A 41 1.88 -10.74 6.19
C LEU A 41 2.62 -9.43 5.95
N VAL A 42 2.63 -8.56 6.94
CA VAL A 42 3.29 -7.25 6.93
C VAL A 42 4.32 -7.20 8.04
N GLU A 43 5.50 -6.67 7.75
CA GLU A 43 6.52 -6.36 8.76
C GLU A 43 6.11 -5.14 9.58
N GLY A 44 6.00 -5.33 10.89
CA GLY A 44 5.53 -4.31 11.82
C GLY A 44 6.65 -3.46 12.43
N PRO A 45 6.32 -2.57 13.39
CA PRO A 45 4.95 -2.24 13.82
C PRO A 45 4.11 -1.61 12.71
N VAL A 46 2.79 -1.75 12.77
CA VAL A 46 1.86 -1.19 11.76
C VAL A 46 0.70 -0.45 12.40
N GLU A 47 0.21 0.56 11.67
CA GLU A 47 -1.04 1.26 11.90
C GLU A 47 -1.94 1.03 10.67
N ILE A 48 -3.18 0.65 10.90
CA ILE A 48 -4.13 0.23 9.85
C ILE A 48 -5.35 1.12 9.93
N VAL A 49 -5.63 1.83 8.85
CA VAL A 49 -6.87 2.62 8.69
C VAL A 49 -7.90 1.76 7.98
N LEU A 50 -9.09 1.68 8.55
CA LEU A 50 -10.23 0.93 8.02
C LEU A 50 -11.14 1.81 7.14
N GLU A 51 -12.08 1.17 6.45
CA GLU A 51 -13.03 1.84 5.54
C GLU A 51 -13.95 2.84 6.27
N ASP A 52 -14.22 2.61 7.56
CA ASP A 52 -15.00 3.51 8.42
C ASP A 52 -14.18 4.67 9.00
N GLY A 53 -12.90 4.76 8.63
CA GLY A 53 -11.97 5.77 9.14
C GLY A 53 -11.40 5.46 10.52
N SER A 54 -11.80 4.34 11.16
CA SER A 54 -11.19 3.91 12.41
C SER A 54 -9.76 3.39 12.19
N THR A 55 -8.94 3.48 13.23
CA THR A 55 -7.54 3.06 13.18
C THR A 55 -7.26 2.02 14.25
N VAL A 56 -6.54 0.96 13.87
CA VAL A 56 -6.01 -0.03 14.80
C VAL A 56 -4.51 -0.19 14.62
N ALA A 57 -3.79 -0.40 15.71
CA ALA A 57 -2.34 -0.55 15.71
C ALA A 57 -1.90 -1.93 16.21
N SER A 58 -0.76 -2.39 15.72
CA SER A 58 -0.08 -3.58 16.24
C SER A 58 1.42 -3.32 16.32
N ASP A 59 1.98 -3.55 17.50
CA ASP A 59 3.41 -3.42 17.81
C ASP A 59 4.23 -4.67 17.45
N ARG A 60 3.55 -5.76 17.05
CA ARG A 60 4.19 -7.02 16.64
C ARG A 60 5.12 -6.80 15.45
N PHE A 61 6.29 -7.44 15.48
CA PHE A 61 7.26 -7.42 14.38
C PHE A 61 6.71 -8.02 13.06
N GLN A 62 5.71 -8.88 13.13
CA GLN A 62 5.01 -9.42 11.97
C GLN A 62 3.51 -9.47 12.24
N VAL A 63 2.73 -8.94 11.32
CA VAL A 63 1.27 -8.79 11.42
C VAL A 63 0.60 -9.53 10.28
N ALA A 64 -0.42 -10.32 10.60
CA ALA A 64 -1.22 -11.04 9.61
C ALA A 64 -2.57 -10.33 9.41
N LEU A 65 -2.75 -9.70 8.25
CA LEU A 65 -3.98 -9.02 7.86
C LEU A 65 -4.94 -9.98 7.16
N CYS A 66 -6.21 -9.91 7.55
CA CYS A 66 -7.26 -10.75 7.00
C CYS A 66 -7.67 -10.28 5.61
N THR A 67 -7.59 -11.19 4.64
CA THR A 67 -8.04 -10.97 3.25
C THR A 67 -9.39 -11.65 2.96
N CYS A 68 -9.86 -12.53 3.85
CA CYS A 68 -11.06 -13.33 3.64
C CYS A 68 -12.34 -12.77 4.28
N ARG A 69 -12.20 -11.70 5.09
CA ARG A 69 -13.27 -11.06 5.89
C ARG A 69 -14.10 -11.99 6.79
N ARG A 70 -13.59 -13.19 7.10
CA ARG A 70 -14.21 -14.13 8.06
C ARG A 70 -13.70 -13.98 9.50
N SER A 71 -12.71 -13.13 9.73
CA SER A 71 -12.09 -12.99 11.05
C SER A 71 -13.02 -12.27 12.02
N ALA A 72 -13.16 -12.80 13.23
CA ALA A 72 -13.85 -12.10 14.32
C ALA A 72 -13.01 -10.93 14.88
N ALA A 73 -11.70 -10.94 14.63
CA ALA A 73 -10.75 -9.91 15.03
C ALA A 73 -10.30 -9.05 13.83
N TYR A 74 -11.17 -8.84 12.84
CA TYR A 74 -10.89 -7.98 11.69
C TYR A 74 -10.36 -6.61 12.16
N PRO A 75 -9.25 -6.09 11.60
CA PRO A 75 -8.56 -6.51 10.37
C PRO A 75 -7.52 -7.63 10.52
N PHE A 76 -7.25 -8.13 11.73
CA PHE A 76 -6.27 -9.17 11.96
C PHE A 76 -6.80 -10.56 11.57
N CYS A 77 -5.90 -11.45 11.16
CA CYS A 77 -6.23 -12.84 10.84
C CYS A 77 -6.27 -13.71 12.10
N ASP A 78 -7.41 -14.35 12.36
CA ASP A 78 -7.67 -15.28 13.46
C ASP A 78 -7.69 -16.76 13.00
N THR A 79 -7.18 -17.04 11.80
CA THR A 79 -7.22 -18.35 11.09
C THR A 79 -8.57 -18.78 10.52
N SER A 80 -9.63 -17.95 10.60
CA SER A 80 -10.95 -18.24 10.00
C SER A 80 -10.92 -18.41 8.48
N HIS A 81 -9.81 -18.12 7.82
CA HIS A 81 -9.61 -18.43 6.40
C HIS A 81 -9.55 -19.95 6.13
N ARG A 82 -9.18 -20.78 7.10
CA ARG A 82 -9.06 -22.23 6.92
C ARG A 82 -10.45 -22.85 6.71
N ARG A 83 -10.64 -23.61 5.63
CA ARG A 83 -11.87 -24.38 5.42
C ARG A 83 -12.00 -25.43 6.53
N ARG A 84 -13.15 -25.44 7.22
CA ARG A 84 -13.51 -26.55 8.11
C ARG A 84 -13.93 -27.73 7.24
N THR A 85 -13.00 -28.57 6.81
CA THR A 85 -13.34 -29.84 6.17
C THR A 85 -13.93 -30.74 7.24
N ARG A 86 -15.25 -30.94 7.21
CA ARG A 86 -15.84 -32.11 7.89
C ARG A 86 -15.32 -33.34 7.14
N PRO A 87 -14.68 -34.33 7.79
CA PRO A 87 -14.43 -35.59 7.12
C PRO A 87 -15.79 -36.11 6.64
N ARG A 88 -15.93 -36.40 5.35
CA ARG A 88 -17.11 -37.13 4.87
C ARG A 88 -17.11 -38.43 5.67
N ARG A 89 -18.15 -38.63 6.49
CA ARG A 89 -18.41 -39.95 7.07
C ARG A 89 -18.48 -40.88 5.86
N ARG A 90 -17.48 -41.74 5.68
CA ARG A 90 -17.59 -42.84 4.72
C ARG A 90 -18.82 -43.61 5.20
N GLY A 91 -19.81 -43.73 4.32
CA GLY A 91 -21.03 -44.45 4.61
C GLY A 91 -20.65 -45.81 5.19
N ALA A 92 -21.26 -46.13 6.32
CA ALA A 92 -21.48 -47.50 6.71
C ALA A 92 -22.48 -48.03 5.68
N GLU A 93 -22.00 -48.77 4.70
CA GLU A 93 -22.83 -49.67 3.89
C GLU A 93 -22.02 -50.97 3.77
N GLU A 94 -22.77 -52.03 3.99
CA GLU A 94 -22.44 -53.39 4.47
C GLU A 94 -21.60 -54.23 3.50
#